data_AF-A0A370H531-F1
#
_entry.id   AF-A0A370H531-F1
#
_cell.length_a   1.000
_cell.length_b   1.000
_cell.length_c   1.000
_cell.angle_alpha   90.00
_cell.angle_beta   90.00
_cell.angle_gamma   90.00
#
_symmetry.space_group_name_H-M   'P 1'
#
loop_
_entity.id
_entity.type
_entity.pdbx_description
1 polymer ?
#
loop_
_entity_poly.entity_id
_entity_poly.type
_entity_poly.pdbx_seq_one_letter_code
_entity_poly.pdbx_strand_id
1 'polypeptide(L)'
;MTHAHALLDVCAGAVDYTRTALPIGEGQALIDEIIRPRVLHLVTIEFDTGDEARGFHPPEWFGPEVTGNPRYTHQLIALRGLAAAPEIPLSDAALNSLIDTLENRFPAQAQLTIDRPKGRQVPVTRAKAQTSGETVKANLDEIEQAMMREMEKTLQKGRPE
;
A
#
# COMPACT_ATOMS: atom_id res chain seq x y z
N MET A 1 -29.23 23.21 5.23
CA MET A 1 -28.76 21.96 4.58
C MET A 1 -29.28 20.68 5.23
N THR A 2 -30.14 20.74 6.25
CA THR A 2 -30.68 19.56 6.98
C THR A 2 -31.71 18.74 6.20
N HIS A 3 -32.54 19.37 5.36
CA HIS A 3 -33.60 18.66 4.63
C HIS A 3 -33.08 17.67 3.58
N ALA A 4 -31.96 17.97 2.92
CA ALA A 4 -31.38 17.08 1.91
C ALA A 4 -30.85 15.78 2.53
N HIS A 5 -30.24 15.85 3.72
CA HIS A 5 -29.76 14.67 4.43
C HIS A 5 -30.93 13.78 4.87
N ALA A 6 -32.02 14.38 5.35
CA ALA A 6 -33.23 13.63 5.70
C ALA A 6 -33.86 12.88 4.52
N LEU A 7 -33.70 13.38 3.28
CA LEU A 7 -34.15 12.67 2.08
C LEU A 7 -33.24 11.48 1.72
N LEU A 8 -31.95 11.53 2.07
CA LEU A 8 -31.05 10.39 1.88
C LEU A 8 -31.40 9.23 2.82
N ASP A 9 -31.90 9.51 4.02
CA ASP A 9 -32.30 8.48 4.99
C ASP A 9 -33.51 7.65 4.53
N VAL A 10 -34.32 8.16 3.60
CA VAL A 10 -35.47 7.44 3.03
C VAL A 10 -35.17 6.74 1.72
N CYS A 11 -33.94 6.86 1.19
CA CYS A 11 -33.52 6.14 0.00
C CYS A 11 -33.39 4.64 0.29
N ALA A 12 -33.69 3.81 -0.72
CA ALA A 12 -33.58 2.35 -0.62
C ALA A 12 -32.12 1.86 -0.50
N GLY A 13 -31.14 2.73 -0.73
CA GLY A 13 -29.71 2.46 -0.61
C GLY A 13 -28.88 3.71 -0.88
N ALA A 14 -27.62 3.70 -0.43
CA ALA A 14 -26.66 4.78 -0.63
C ALA A 14 -25.24 4.22 -0.85
N VAL A 15 -24.42 4.98 -1.57
CA VAL A 15 -22.99 4.71 -1.74
C VAL A 15 -22.24 5.99 -1.44
N ASP A 16 -21.27 5.88 -0.54
CA ASP A 16 -20.31 6.95 -0.28
C ASP A 16 -19.01 6.59 -0.95
N TYR A 17 -18.44 7.53 -1.69
CA TYR A 17 -17.14 7.35 -2.31
C TYR A 17 -16.40 8.67 -2.45
N THR A 18 -15.07 8.59 -2.53
CA THR A 18 -14.23 9.68 -3.02
C THR A 18 -13.78 9.33 -4.44
N ARG A 19 -13.69 10.32 -5.33
CA ARG A 19 -13.20 10.13 -6.70
C ARG A 19 -11.95 10.94 -6.93
N THR A 20 -10.89 10.27 -7.37
CA THR A 20 -9.63 10.90 -7.76
C THR A 20 -9.36 10.65 -9.24
N ALA A 21 -9.10 11.73 -9.99
CA ALA A 21 -8.61 11.61 -11.36
C ALA A 21 -7.10 11.34 -11.37
N LEU A 22 -6.68 10.36 -12.15
CA LEU A 22 -5.31 9.90 -12.29
C LEU A 22 -4.95 9.90 -13.79
N PRO A 23 -3.99 10.71 -14.27
CA PRO A 23 -3.52 10.60 -15.65
C PRO A 23 -2.94 9.21 -15.93
N ILE A 24 -3.37 8.57 -17.02
CA ILE A 24 -2.88 7.28 -17.51
C ILE A 24 -2.72 7.35 -19.03
N GLY A 25 -1.49 7.24 -19.53
CA GLY A 25 -1.21 7.38 -20.96
C GLY A 25 -1.67 8.73 -21.48
N GLU A 26 -2.50 8.72 -22.52
CA GLU A 26 -3.11 9.94 -23.11
C GLU A 26 -4.46 10.31 -22.46
N GLY A 27 -5.00 9.45 -21.58
CA GLY A 27 -6.31 9.60 -20.97
C GLY A 27 -6.28 9.88 -19.47
N GLN A 28 -7.45 9.75 -18.84
CA GLN A 28 -7.64 9.86 -17.40
C GLN A 28 -8.32 8.60 -16.86
N ALA A 29 -7.81 8.10 -15.74
CA ALA A 29 -8.47 7.10 -14.92
C ALA A 29 -9.20 7.78 -13.76
N LEU A 30 -10.44 7.40 -13.53
CA LEU A 30 -11.23 7.80 -12.36
C LEU A 30 -11.16 6.68 -11.33
N ILE A 31 -10.48 6.94 -10.21
CA ILE A 31 -10.40 6.02 -9.09
C ILE A 31 -11.48 6.38 -8.08
N ASP A 32 -12.44 5.48 -7.90
CA ASP A 32 -13.45 5.55 -6.86
C ASP A 32 -13.03 4.71 -5.66
N GLU A 33 -12.80 5.36 -4.53
CA GLU A 33 -12.71 4.71 -3.23
C GLU A 33 -14.10 4.72 -2.60
N ILE A 34 -14.82 3.61 -2.72
CA ILE A 34 -16.12 3.42 -2.07
C ILE A 34 -15.88 3.10 -0.60
N ILE A 35 -16.49 3.87 0.28
CA ILE A 35 -16.36 3.76 1.75
C ILE A 35 -17.56 3.02 2.33
N ARG A 36 -18.76 3.27 1.80
CA ARG A 36 -20.03 2.62 2.20
C ARG A 36 -20.76 2.10 0.96
N PRO A 37 -21.39 0.91 1.01
CA PRO A 37 -21.61 0.06 2.19
C PRO A 37 -20.41 -0.82 2.60
N ARG A 38 -19.36 -0.90 1.77
CA ARG A 38 -18.12 -1.63 2.05
C ARG A 38 -16.97 -0.98 1.29
N VAL A 39 -15.75 -1.10 1.83
CA VAL A 39 -14.54 -0.68 1.14
C VAL A 39 -14.36 -1.47 -0.17
N LEU A 40 -14.28 -0.72 -1.28
CA LEU A 40 -14.03 -1.22 -2.62
C LEU A 40 -13.38 -0.10 -3.44
N HIS A 41 -12.37 -0.44 -4.24
CA HIS A 41 -11.78 0.49 -5.20
C HIS A 41 -12.23 0.09 -6.61
N LEU A 42 -12.71 1.07 -7.37
CA LEU A 42 -13.02 0.91 -8.79
C LEU A 42 -12.19 1.88 -9.61
N VAL A 43 -11.66 1.40 -10.73
CA VAL A 43 -10.98 2.25 -11.71
C VAL A 43 -11.84 2.28 -12.96
N THR A 44 -12.25 3.48 -13.37
CA THR A 44 -13.04 3.70 -14.58
C THR A 44 -12.20 4.48 -15.59
N ILE A 45 -12.12 3.99 -16.82
CA ILE A 45 -11.55 4.72 -17.95
C ILE A 45 -12.71 5.07 -18.90
N GLU A 46 -12.75 6.32 -19.33
CA GLU A 46 -13.68 6.77 -20.36
C GLU A 46 -12.90 6.93 -21.66
N PHE A 47 -13.48 6.43 -22.75
CA PHE A 47 -12.92 6.47 -24.10
C PHE A 47 -13.88 7.20 -25.01
N ASP A 48 -13.36 7.95 -25.98
CA ASP A 48 -14.20 8.66 -26.96
C ASP A 48 -14.80 7.70 -27.97
N THR A 49 -14.10 6.59 -28.25
CA THR A 49 -14.51 5.61 -29.25
C THR A 49 -14.35 4.16 -28.76
N GLY A 50 -15.15 3.26 -29.35
CA GLY A 50 -15.03 1.84 -29.06
C GLY A 50 -13.73 1.19 -29.59
N ASP A 51 -13.09 1.77 -30.60
CA ASP A 51 -11.78 1.31 -31.09
C ASP A 51 -10.67 1.60 -30.09
N GLU A 52 -10.68 2.80 -29.50
CA GLU A 52 -9.76 3.20 -28.43
C GLU A 52 -9.92 2.27 -27.21
N ALA A 53 -11.16 2.02 -26.79
CA ALA A 53 -11.44 1.09 -25.70
C ALA A 53 -10.90 -0.34 -25.96
N ARG A 54 -11.00 -0.83 -27.21
CA ARG A 54 -10.45 -2.14 -27.59
C ARG A 54 -8.92 -2.17 -27.64
N GLY A 55 -8.28 -1.05 -27.92
CA GLY A 55 -6.83 -0.90 -27.97
C GLY A 55 -6.19 -0.66 -26.60
N PHE A 56 -7.00 -0.36 -25.58
CA PHE A 56 -6.49 -0.06 -24.24
C PHE A 56 -5.93 -1.31 -23.56
N HIS A 57 -4.70 -1.19 -23.05
CA HIS A 57 -4.04 -2.22 -22.27
C HIS A 57 -3.94 -1.73 -20.82
N PRO A 58 -4.70 -2.31 -19.87
CA PRO A 58 -4.68 -1.85 -18.48
C PRO A 58 -3.29 -2.11 -17.85
N PRO A 59 -2.76 -1.16 -17.06
CA PRO A 59 -1.57 -1.38 -16.23
C PRO A 59 -1.72 -2.59 -15.29
N GLU A 60 -0.62 -3.24 -14.93
CA GLU A 60 -0.62 -4.44 -14.07
C GLU A 60 -1.18 -4.20 -12.66
N TRP A 61 -1.16 -2.94 -12.20
CA TRP A 61 -1.75 -2.58 -10.92
C TRP A 61 -3.29 -2.51 -10.96
N PHE A 62 -3.88 -2.50 -12.15
CA PHE A 62 -5.33 -2.62 -12.27
C PHE A 62 -5.75 -4.02 -11.81
N GLY A 63 -6.90 -4.05 -11.16
CA GLY A 63 -7.55 -5.31 -10.81
C GLY A 63 -8.20 -5.99 -12.02
N PRO A 64 -8.98 -7.06 -11.75
CA PRO A 64 -9.77 -7.73 -12.78
C PRO A 64 -10.70 -6.75 -13.51
N GLU A 65 -10.84 -6.93 -14.82
CA GLU A 65 -11.81 -6.16 -15.60
C GLU A 65 -13.24 -6.54 -15.17
N VAL A 66 -14.03 -5.52 -14.83
CA VAL A 66 -15.42 -5.67 -14.38
C VAL A 66 -16.43 -4.97 -15.29
N THR A 67 -15.97 -4.48 -16.45
CA THR A 67 -16.80 -3.81 -17.45
C THR A 67 -18.01 -4.68 -17.83
N GLY A 68 -19.20 -4.08 -17.83
CA GLY A 68 -20.45 -4.79 -18.14
C GLY A 68 -20.99 -5.70 -17.04
N ASN A 69 -20.28 -5.88 -15.93
CA ASN A 69 -20.80 -6.64 -14.79
C ASN A 69 -21.68 -5.74 -13.90
N PRO A 70 -23.01 -5.97 -13.84
CA PRO A 70 -23.93 -5.10 -13.11
C PRO A 70 -23.65 -5.03 -11.61
N ARG A 71 -22.93 -6.02 -11.05
CA ARG A 71 -22.57 -6.07 -9.62
C ARG A 71 -21.66 -4.93 -9.18
N TYR A 72 -20.96 -4.30 -10.12
CA TYR A 72 -20.05 -3.19 -9.84
C TYR A 72 -20.65 -1.83 -10.20
N THR A 73 -21.93 -1.77 -10.59
CA THR A 73 -22.64 -0.50 -10.76
C THR A 73 -22.95 0.13 -9.41
N HIS A 74 -22.85 1.45 -9.30
CA HIS A 74 -23.19 2.17 -8.06
C HIS A 74 -24.61 1.85 -7.57
N GLN A 75 -25.56 1.69 -8.48
CA GLN A 75 -26.94 1.32 -8.13
C GLN A 75 -27.01 -0.05 -7.43
N LEU A 76 -26.38 -1.08 -7.99
CA LEU A 76 -26.45 -2.41 -7.37
C LEU A 76 -25.64 -2.47 -6.08
N ILE A 77 -24.50 -1.76 -6.02
CA ILE A 77 -23.71 -1.61 -4.79
C ILE A 77 -24.55 -0.93 -3.70
N ALA A 78 -25.30 0.13 -4.02
CA ALA A 78 -26.17 0.83 -3.06
C ALA A 78 -27.26 -0.09 -2.48
N LEU A 79 -27.91 -0.87 -3.35
CA LEU A 79 -29.11 -1.64 -3.00
C LEU A 79 -28.80 -3.02 -2.41
N ARG A 80 -27.69 -3.63 -2.81
CA ARG A 80 -27.37 -5.03 -2.47
C ARG A 80 -26.02 -5.19 -1.78
N GLY A 81 -25.20 -4.14 -1.76
CA GLY A 81 -23.79 -4.26 -1.39
C GLY A 81 -23.01 -5.15 -2.36
N LEU A 82 -21.78 -5.47 -1.97
CA LEU A 82 -20.95 -6.44 -2.69
C LEU A 82 -20.69 -7.65 -1.78
N ALA A 83 -21.05 -8.85 -2.24
CA ALA A 83 -20.95 -10.08 -1.44
C ALA A 83 -19.50 -10.41 -1.05
N ALA A 84 -18.54 -10.20 -1.95
CA ALA A 84 -17.11 -10.29 -1.68
C ALA A 84 -16.36 -9.41 -2.69
N ALA A 85 -15.40 -8.62 -2.21
CA ALA A 85 -14.41 -8.01 -3.08
C ALA A 85 -13.39 -9.08 -3.48
N PRO A 86 -12.95 -9.13 -4.75
CA PRO A 86 -11.88 -10.04 -5.13
C PRO A 86 -10.63 -9.72 -4.31
N GLU A 87 -9.99 -10.74 -3.74
CA GLU A 87 -8.64 -10.60 -3.19
C GLU A 87 -7.68 -10.50 -4.38
N ILE A 88 -7.04 -9.33 -4.52
CA ILE A 88 -6.04 -9.09 -5.55
C ILE A 88 -4.68 -9.32 -4.88
N PRO A 89 -3.93 -10.39 -5.25
CA PRO A 89 -2.62 -10.62 -4.68
C PRO A 89 -1.67 -9.50 -5.08
N LEU A 90 -0.94 -8.94 -4.11
CA LEU A 90 0.09 -7.96 -4.38
C LEU A 90 1.25 -8.65 -5.11
N SER A 91 1.62 -8.14 -6.27
CA SER A 91 2.75 -8.62 -7.06
C SER A 91 3.77 -7.51 -7.29
N ASP A 92 5.03 -7.89 -7.49
CA ASP A 92 6.09 -6.93 -7.83
C ASP A 92 5.79 -6.24 -9.17
N ALA A 93 5.17 -6.94 -10.12
CA ALA A 93 4.77 -6.36 -11.41
C ALA A 93 3.72 -5.26 -11.23
N ALA A 94 2.69 -5.49 -10.40
CA ALA A 94 1.67 -4.51 -10.07
C ALA A 94 2.30 -3.30 -9.34
N LEU A 95 3.16 -3.54 -8.35
CA LEU A 95 3.82 -2.45 -7.62
C LEU A 95 4.68 -1.58 -8.52
N ASN A 96 5.52 -2.19 -9.38
CA ASN A 96 6.37 -1.44 -10.31
C ASN A 96 5.51 -0.67 -11.33
N SER A 97 4.47 -1.29 -11.89
CA SER A 97 3.54 -0.62 -12.81
C SER A 97 2.81 0.56 -12.18
N LEU A 98 2.48 0.47 -10.88
CA LEU A 98 1.94 1.61 -10.13
C LEU A 98 2.99 2.71 -10.00
N ILE A 99 4.23 2.39 -9.64
CA ILE A 99 5.30 3.39 -9.52
C ILE A 99 5.50 4.13 -10.84
N ASP A 100 5.63 3.42 -11.95
CA ASP A 100 5.75 4.00 -13.29
C ASP A 100 4.56 4.94 -13.60
N THR A 101 3.34 4.50 -13.24
CA THR A 101 2.13 5.31 -13.37
C THR A 101 2.22 6.61 -12.57
N LEU A 102 2.74 6.58 -11.33
CA LEU A 102 2.82 7.75 -10.47
C LEU A 102 3.96 8.71 -10.87
N GLU A 103 5.07 8.18 -11.36
CA GLU A 103 6.22 8.97 -11.82
C GLU A 103 5.86 9.85 -13.01
N ASN A 104 5.05 9.34 -13.95
CA ASN A 104 4.60 10.07 -15.13
C ASN A 104 3.64 11.24 -14.83
N ARG A 105 3.18 11.41 -13.59
CA ARG A 105 2.21 12.45 -13.20
C ARG A 105 2.88 13.75 -12.77
N PHE A 106 4.11 13.67 -12.30
CA PHE A 106 4.82 14.84 -11.81
C PHE A 106 5.53 15.51 -12.99
N PRO A 107 5.24 16.79 -13.30
CA PRO A 107 6.06 17.52 -14.26
C PRO A 107 7.52 17.50 -13.78
N ALA A 108 8.49 17.46 -14.69
CA ALA A 108 9.93 17.35 -14.37
C ALA A 108 10.42 18.39 -13.33
N GLN A 109 9.69 19.49 -13.13
CA GLN A 109 9.99 20.55 -12.15
C GLN A 109 9.46 20.27 -10.73
N ALA A 110 8.56 19.30 -10.55
CA ALA A 110 8.04 18.83 -9.26
C ALA A 110 8.70 17.52 -8.79
N GLN A 111 9.67 17.00 -9.55
CA GLN A 111 10.60 15.98 -9.07
C GLN A 111 11.46 16.63 -7.98
N LEU A 112 10.93 16.69 -6.76
CA LEU A 112 11.78 16.68 -5.59
C LEU A 112 12.75 15.54 -5.81
N THR A 113 14.05 15.85 -5.83
CA THR A 113 15.09 14.84 -5.77
C THR A 113 14.87 14.07 -4.48
N ILE A 114 14.07 13.00 -4.56
CA ILE A 114 14.11 11.93 -3.59
C ILE A 114 15.51 11.36 -3.82
N ASP A 115 16.45 11.79 -2.98
CA ASP A 115 17.73 11.13 -2.87
C ASP A 115 17.40 9.67 -2.67
N ARG A 116 17.57 8.87 -3.73
CA ARG A 116 17.47 7.42 -3.65
C ARG A 116 18.33 7.06 -2.46
N PRO A 117 17.77 6.52 -1.35
CA PRO A 117 18.60 6.10 -0.25
C PRO A 117 19.61 5.16 -0.87
N LYS A 118 20.90 5.54 -0.82
CA LYS A 118 21.99 4.75 -1.37
C LYS A 118 21.73 3.35 -0.92
N GLY A 119 21.36 2.47 -1.86
CA GLY A 119 21.05 1.10 -1.56
C GLY A 119 22.23 0.60 -0.76
N ARG A 120 22.01 0.33 0.54
CA ARG A 120 22.97 -0.42 1.31
C ARG A 120 22.94 -1.78 0.64
N GLN A 121 23.84 -1.96 -0.32
CA GLN A 121 24.09 -3.25 -0.93
C GLN A 121 24.48 -4.12 0.25
N VAL A 122 23.51 -4.89 0.74
CA VAL A 122 23.82 -6.03 1.58
C VAL A 122 24.53 -6.96 0.61
N PRO A 123 25.83 -7.22 0.77
CA PRO A 123 26.50 -8.15 -0.10
C PRO A 123 25.77 -9.48 0.07
N VAL A 124 25.10 -9.95 -0.97
CA VAL A 124 24.75 -11.37 -1.06
C VAL A 124 26.06 -12.07 -1.37
N THR A 125 26.90 -12.20 -0.35
CA THR A 125 28.07 -13.06 -0.41
C THR A 125 27.52 -14.47 -0.48
N ARG A 126 27.49 -15.03 -1.69
CA ARG A 126 27.41 -16.47 -1.91
C ARG A 126 28.55 -17.09 -1.09
N ALA A 127 28.23 -17.63 0.07
CA ALA A 127 29.19 -18.27 0.94
C ALA A 127 29.73 -19.52 0.24
N LYS A 128 30.87 -19.38 -0.44
CA LYS A 128 31.83 -20.47 -0.56
C LYS A 128 32.52 -20.56 0.80
N ALA A 129 32.29 -21.68 1.48
CA ALA A 129 33.00 -22.04 2.68
C ALA A 129 34.52 -22.00 2.42
N GLN A 130 35.24 -21.15 3.16
CA GLN A 130 36.67 -21.30 3.38
C GLN A 130 37.01 -20.66 4.73
N THR A 131 37.46 -21.53 5.61
CA THR A 131 37.90 -21.33 6.99
C THR A 131 39.16 -20.47 7.07
N SER A 132 39.12 -19.41 7.87
CA SER A 132 40.27 -18.94 8.65
C SER A 132 39.74 -18.23 9.89
N GLY A 133 40.21 -18.66 11.06
CA GLY A 133 39.58 -18.40 12.34
C GLY A 133 40.02 -17.09 13.00
N GLU A 134 39.07 -16.45 13.67
CA GLU A 134 39.30 -15.76 14.94
C GLU A 134 37.94 -15.61 15.64
N THR A 135 37.59 -16.61 16.44
CA THR A 135 36.41 -16.54 17.32
C THR A 135 36.78 -15.70 18.54
N VAL A 136 36.28 -14.47 18.62
CA VAL A 136 36.23 -13.72 19.89
C VAL A 136 35.29 -14.48 20.83
N LYS A 137 35.86 -15.35 21.66
CA LYS A 137 35.14 -16.02 22.75
C LYS A 137 34.84 -14.98 23.81
N ALA A 138 33.58 -14.57 23.93
CA ALA A 138 33.13 -13.87 25.12
C ALA A 138 33.32 -14.81 26.32
N ASN A 139 34.16 -14.40 27.28
CA ASN A 139 34.44 -15.21 28.45
C ASN A 139 33.28 -15.07 29.44
N LEU A 140 32.57 -16.17 29.68
CA LEU A 140 31.34 -16.19 30.48
C LEU A 140 31.58 -15.68 31.91
N ASP A 141 32.78 -15.91 32.43
CA ASP A 141 33.22 -15.47 33.76
C ASP A 141 33.27 -13.93 33.88
N GLU A 142 33.61 -13.21 32.80
CA GLU A 142 33.65 -11.75 32.80
C GLU A 142 32.23 -11.16 32.84
N ILE A 143 31.28 -11.83 32.19
CA ILE A 143 29.86 -11.43 32.18
C ILE A 143 29.26 -11.64 33.58
N GLU A 144 29.57 -12.77 34.22
CA GLU A 144 29.06 -13.08 35.56
C GLU A 144 29.63 -12.14 36.63
N GLN A 145 30.92 -11.78 36.52
CA GLN A 145 31.55 -10.78 37.39
C GLN A 145 30.96 -9.37 37.19
N ALA A 146 30.63 -9.00 35.96
CA ALA A 146 29.97 -7.71 35.69
C ALA A 146 28.58 -7.65 36.34
N MET A 147 27.82 -8.75 36.29
CA MET A 147 26.49 -8.84 36.88
C MET A 147 26.52 -8.77 38.41
N MET A 148 27.49 -9.45 39.05
CA MET A 148 27.64 -9.40 40.51
C MET A 148 28.04 -8.01 41.02
N ARG A 149 28.93 -7.30 40.29
CA ARG A 149 29.31 -5.92 40.64
C ARG A 149 28.13 -4.95 40.54
N GLU A 150 27.26 -5.14 39.57
CA GLU A 150 26.08 -4.29 39.40
C GLU A 150 25.05 -4.54 40.52
N MET A 151 24.84 -5.80 40.90
CA MET A 151 23.98 -6.13 42.04
C MET A 151 24.49 -5.51 43.35
N GLU A 152 25.78 -5.58 43.64
CA GLU A 152 26.37 -5.02 44.85
C GLU A 152 26.26 -3.49 44.94
N LYS A 153 26.38 -2.80 43.79
CA LYS A 153 26.11 -1.35 43.68
C LYS A 153 24.65 -1.01 44.00
N THR A 154 23.69 -1.80 43.54
CA THR A 154 22.27 -1.55 43.80
C THR A 154 21.89 -1.77 45.27
N LEU A 155 22.58 -2.70 45.96
CA LEU A 155 22.39 -2.97 47.39
C LEU A 155 22.98 -1.87 48.30
N GLN A 156 24.11 -1.25 47.94
CA GLN A 156 24.66 -0.13 48.71
C GLN A 156 23.88 1.18 48.55
N LYS A 157 23.17 1.35 47.42
CA LYS A 157 22.35 2.55 47.14
C LYS A 157 21.00 2.58 47.88
N GLY A 158 20.66 1.51 48.60
CA GLY A 158 19.37 1.32 49.29
C GLY A 158 19.43 1.34 50.83
N ARG A 159 20.51 1.79 51.46
CA ARG A 159 20.61 1.90 52.93
C ARG A 159 20.34 3.34 53.39
N PRO A 160 19.13 3.69 53.88
CA PRO A 160 18.90 4.97 54.54
C PRO A 160 19.54 4.98 55.93
N GLU A 161 20.10 6.13 56.33
CA GLU A 161 20.36 6.49 57.74
C GLU A 161 19.06 6.66 58.52
#